data_AF-A0A931MQT9-F1
#
_entry.id   AF-A0A931MQT9-F1
#
_cell.length_a   1.000
_cell.length_b   1.000
_cell.length_c   1.000
_cell.angle_alpha   90.00
_cell.angle_beta   90.00
_cell.angle_gamma   90.00
#
_symmetry.space_group_name_H-M   'P 1'
#
loop_
_entity.id
_entity.type
_entity.pdbx_description
1 polymer ?
#
loop_
_entity_poly.entity_id
_entity_poly.type
_entity_poly.pdbx_seq_one_letter_code
_entity_poly.pdbx_strand_id
1 'polypeptide(L)'
;MHGQVSCGTNSGYHTHLRRGEKACDPCKAAHTDYQRRANAVRRSKKLIDQGVTVQAVTFAELYLAAPVPLQNRLDHQLGADIIDALIKAHDDYISMVQKGNAA
;
A
#
# COMPACT_ATOMS: atom_id res chain seq x y z
N MET A 1 -37.95 1.86 -20.65
CA MET A 1 -37.79 0.99 -19.48
C MET A 1 -36.60 0.08 -19.75
N HIS A 2 -35.52 0.19 -18.98
CA HIS A 2 -34.28 -0.59 -19.23
C HIS A 2 -34.43 -1.96 -18.58
N GLY A 3 -34.59 -3.01 -19.40
CA GLY A 3 -34.78 -4.38 -18.94
C GLY A 3 -33.54 -4.92 -18.23
N GLN A 4 -33.61 -4.93 -16.90
CA GLN A 4 -33.15 -5.99 -15.97
C GLN A 4 -31.77 -6.66 -16.15
N VAL A 5 -30.84 -6.07 -16.90
CA VAL A 5 -29.45 -6.55 -16.97
C VAL A 5 -28.58 -5.68 -16.09
N SER A 6 -28.61 -5.94 -14.77
CA SER A 6 -27.65 -5.45 -13.77
C SER A 6 -27.04 -4.06 -14.03
N CYS A 7 -27.88 -3.07 -14.40
CA CYS A 7 -27.41 -1.73 -14.70
C CYS A 7 -26.86 -1.08 -13.41
N GLY A 8 -25.90 -0.16 -13.55
CA GLY A 8 -25.21 0.43 -12.40
C GLY A 8 -24.05 -0.41 -11.87
N THR A 9 -23.60 -1.41 -12.62
CA THR A 9 -22.41 -2.22 -12.29
C THR A 9 -21.39 -2.17 -13.42
N ASN A 10 -20.12 -2.46 -13.13
CA ASN A 10 -19.09 -2.59 -14.16
C ASN A 10 -19.44 -3.72 -15.16
N SER A 11 -20.06 -4.81 -14.71
CA SER A 11 -20.58 -5.89 -15.56
C SER A 11 -21.72 -5.42 -16.47
N GLY A 12 -22.60 -4.54 -15.99
CA GLY A 12 -23.66 -3.91 -16.79
C GLY A 12 -23.09 -3.05 -17.91
N TYR A 13 -22.04 -2.28 -17.64
CA TYR A 13 -21.31 -1.51 -18.66
C TYR A 13 -20.76 -2.40 -19.77
N HIS A 14 -20.07 -3.48 -19.42
CA HIS A 14 -19.55 -4.43 -20.42
C HIS A 14 -20.67 -5.15 -21.18
N THR A 15 -21.81 -5.41 -20.55
CA THR A 15 -22.94 -6.03 -21.24
C THR A 15 -23.54 -5.11 -22.30
N HIS A 16 -23.69 -3.81 -22.02
CA HIS A 16 -24.09 -2.84 -23.05
C HIS A 16 -23.11 -2.83 -24.23
N LEU A 17 -21.80 -2.80 -23.96
CA LEU A 17 -20.79 -2.83 -25.02
C LEU A 17 -20.84 -4.11 -25.86
N ARG A 18 -21.03 -5.28 -25.23
CA ARG A 18 -21.17 -6.56 -25.95
C ARG A 18 -22.41 -6.63 -26.83
N ARG A 19 -23.47 -5.93 -26.43
CA ARG A 19 -24.72 -5.82 -27.21
C ARG A 19 -24.67 -4.71 -28.27
N GLY A 20 -23.59 -3.94 -28.34
CA GLY A 20 -23.47 -2.77 -29.23
C GLY A 20 -24.37 -1.59 -28.82
N GLU A 21 -24.91 -1.62 -27.59
CA GLU A 21 -25.77 -0.56 -27.06
C GLU A 21 -24.93 0.53 -26.38
N LYS A 22 -25.45 1.77 -26.39
CA LYS A 22 -24.89 2.83 -25.56
C LYS A 22 -25.12 2.49 -24.09
N ALA A 23 -24.04 2.40 -23.32
CA ALA A 23 -24.14 2.19 -21.88
C ALA A 23 -24.93 3.31 -21.21
N CYS A 24 -25.86 2.97 -20.32
CA CYS A 24 -26.57 3.96 -19.52
C CYS A 24 -25.63 4.66 -18.53
N ASP A 25 -26.01 5.85 -18.07
CA ASP A 25 -25.17 6.67 -17.19
C ASP A 25 -24.81 5.98 -15.86
N PRO A 26 -25.71 5.21 -15.20
CA PRO A 26 -25.34 4.40 -14.04
C PRO A 26 -24.21 3.41 -14.32
N CYS A 27 -24.23 2.75 -15.49
CA CYS A 27 -23.18 1.81 -15.90
C CYS A 27 -21.86 2.53 -16.18
N LYS A 28 -21.88 3.71 -16.82
CA LYS A 28 -20.66 4.52 -17.03
C LYS A 28 -20.05 4.99 -15.72
N ALA A 29 -20.87 5.42 -14.77
CA ALA A 29 -20.42 5.83 -13.44
C ALA A 29 -19.76 4.66 -12.70
N ALA A 30 -20.40 3.49 -12.72
CA ALA A 30 -19.85 2.28 -12.11
C ALA A 30 -18.53 1.83 -12.76
N HIS A 31 -18.40 1.91 -14.08
CA HIS A 31 -17.13 1.63 -14.77
C HIS A 31 -16.04 2.60 -14.36
N THR A 32 -16.38 3.90 -14.27
CA THR A 32 -15.45 4.94 -13.85
C THR A 32 -14.95 4.70 -12.42
N ASP A 33 -15.85 4.37 -11.50
CA ASP A 33 -15.49 4.05 -10.11
C ASP A 33 -14.60 2.79 -10.03
N TYR A 34 -14.95 1.75 -10.77
CA TYR A 34 -14.13 0.54 -10.87
C TYR A 34 -12.71 0.85 -11.38
N GLN A 35 -12.59 1.66 -12.44
CA GLN A 35 -11.28 2.06 -12.99
C GLN A 35 -10.48 2.90 -12.00
N ARG A 36 -11.12 3.81 -11.25
CA ARG A 36 -10.45 4.58 -10.19
C ARG A 36 -9.86 3.66 -9.12
N ARG A 37 -10.64 2.69 -8.63
CA ARG A 37 -10.18 1.70 -7.64
C ARG A 37 -9.03 0.84 -8.20
N ALA A 38 -9.17 0.33 -9.42
CA ALA A 38 -8.14 -0.47 -10.07
C ALA A 38 -6.83 0.32 -10.27
N ASN A 39 -6.92 1.60 -10.64
CA ASN A 39 -5.76 2.47 -10.80
C ASN A 39 -5.09 2.81 -9.47
N ALA A 40 -5.84 3.00 -8.39
CA ALA A 40 -5.28 3.18 -7.05
C ALA A 40 -4.43 1.96 -6.64
N VAL A 41 -4.97 0.74 -6.81
CA VAL A 41 -4.24 -0.51 -6.52
C VAL A 41 -3.00 -0.65 -7.39
N ARG A 42 -3.10 -0.36 -8.70
CA ARG A 42 -1.95 -0.41 -9.63
C ARG A 42 -0.86 0.60 -9.28
N ARG A 43 -1.24 1.81 -8.86
CA ARG A 43 -0.28 2.84 -8.42
C ARG A 43 0.45 2.40 -7.17
N SER A 44 -0.27 1.87 -6.17
CA SER A 44 0.32 1.29 -4.96
C SER A 44 1.24 0.12 -5.29
N LYS A 45 0.82 -0.78 -6.19
CA LYS A 45 1.67 -1.89 -6.65
C LYS A 45 2.95 -1.41 -7.33
N LYS A 46 2.87 -0.42 -8.23
CA LYS A 46 4.05 0.15 -8.91
C LYS A 46 5.02 0.82 -7.94
N LEU A 47 4.51 1.47 -6.88
CA LEU A 47 5.33 2.05 -5.81
C LEU A 47 6.03 0.95 -4.99
N ILE A 48 5.34 -0.15 -4.70
CA ILE A 48 5.92 -1.31 -4.02
C ILE A 48 6.96 -2.01 -4.91
N ASP A 49 6.69 -2.19 -6.21
CA ASP A 49 7.62 -2.80 -7.17
C ASP A 49 8.91 -1.96 -7.36
N GLN A 50 8.87 -0.66 -7.03
CA GLN A 50 10.04 0.22 -7.01
C GLN A 50 10.69 0.32 -5.61
N GLY A 51 10.06 -0.23 -4.58
CA GLY A 51 10.57 -0.27 -3.22
C GLY A 51 11.34 -1.55 -2.95
N VAL A 52 12.41 -1.45 -2.17
CA VAL A 52 13.06 -2.63 -1.59
C VAL A 52 12.42 -2.89 -0.23
N THR A 53 11.96 -4.11 -0.01
CA THR A 53 11.48 -4.53 1.32
C THR A 53 12.66 -5.03 2.14
N VAL A 54 12.77 -4.54 3.38
CA VAL A 54 13.83 -4.90 4.32
C VAL A 54 13.21 -5.31 5.65
N GLN A 55 13.93 -6.13 6.43
CA GLN A 55 13.49 -6.47 7.77
C GLN A 55 13.55 -5.22 8.67
N ALA A 56 12.54 -5.06 9.53
CA ALA A 56 12.44 -3.90 10.43
C ALA A 56 13.70 -3.73 11.30
N VAL A 57 14.25 -4.84 11.81
CA VAL A 57 15.49 -4.83 12.62
C VAL A 57 16.68 -4.32 11.81
N THR A 58 16.89 -4.82 10.60
CA THR A 58 17.97 -4.36 9.72
C THR A 58 17.83 -2.88 9.37
N PHE A 59 16.60 -2.41 9.14
CA PHE A 59 16.38 -1.00 8.89
C PHE A 59 16.64 -0.15 10.14
N ALA A 60 16.26 -0.63 11.33
CA ALA A 60 16.54 0.05 12.58
C ALA A 60 18.05 0.15 12.85
N GLU A 61 18.82 -0.91 12.57
CA GLU A 61 20.29 -0.89 12.64
C GLU A 61 20.89 0.17 11.70
N LEU A 62 20.45 0.19 10.44
CA LEU A 62 20.91 1.18 9.46
C LEU A 62 20.54 2.62 9.88
N TYR A 63 19.35 2.80 10.45
CA TYR A 63 18.89 4.08 10.97
C TYR A 63 19.74 4.54 12.17
N LEU A 64 19.97 3.68 13.16
CA LEU A 64 20.78 4.00 14.35
C LEU A 64 22.25 4.26 14.00
N ALA A 65 22.77 3.62 12.95
CA ALA A 65 24.12 3.87 12.43
C ALA A 65 24.22 5.10 11.51
N ALA A 66 23.08 5.69 11.10
CA ALA A 66 23.08 6.83 10.19
C ALA A 66 23.60 8.12 10.86
N PRO A 67 24.29 9.00 10.10
CA PRO A 67 24.66 10.32 10.62
C PRO A 67 23.42 11.14 11.03
N VAL A 68 23.54 11.97 12.06
CA VAL A 68 22.44 12.80 12.61
C VAL A 68 21.66 13.58 11.53
N PRO A 69 22.29 14.22 10.52
CA PRO A 69 21.53 14.91 9.46
C PRO A 69 20.61 14.00 8.65
N LEU A 70 20.99 12.72 8.49
CA LEU A 70 20.19 11.74 7.79
C LEU A 70 19.05 11.23 8.67
N GLN A 71 19.29 11.00 9.97
CA GLN A 71 18.24 10.64 10.93
C GLN A 71 17.15 11.71 10.98
N ASN A 72 17.51 12.98 11.16
CA ASN A 72 16.54 14.08 11.19
C ASN A 72 15.65 14.12 9.94
N ARG A 73 16.23 13.86 8.75
CA ARG A 73 15.47 13.80 7.50
C ARG A 73 14.49 12.62 7.49
N LEU A 74 14.92 11.46 7.96
CA LEU A 74 14.09 10.26 8.04
C LEU A 74 12.98 10.43 9.08
N ASP A 75 13.24 11.08 10.21
CA ASP A 75 12.24 11.35 11.25
C ASP A 75 11.08 12.18 10.69
N HIS A 76 11.39 13.21 9.91
CA HIS A 76 10.37 14.03 9.25
C HIS A 76 9.60 13.27 8.16
N GLN A 77 10.22 12.29 7.49
CA GLN A 77 9.58 11.55 6.39
C GLN A 77 8.75 10.37 6.88
N LEU A 78 9.21 9.66 7.91
CA LEU A 78 8.60 8.45 8.44
C LEU A 78 7.61 8.77 9.57
N GLY A 79 7.87 9.81 10.36
CA GLY A 79 7.07 10.17 11.53
C GLY A 79 7.42 9.36 12.78
N ALA A 80 7.08 9.93 13.94
CA ALA A 80 7.46 9.40 15.25
C ALA A 80 6.98 7.96 15.48
N ASP A 81 5.73 7.65 15.13
CA ASP A 81 5.15 6.32 15.35
C ASP A 81 5.95 5.19 14.66
N ILE A 82 6.47 5.45 13.46
CA ILE A 82 7.27 4.47 12.71
C ILE A 82 8.65 4.32 13.34
N ILE A 83 9.27 5.43 13.74
CA ILE A 83 10.58 5.42 14.40
C ILE A 83 10.50 4.66 15.73
N ASP A 84 9.48 4.91 16.55
CA ASP A 84 9.25 4.21 17.81
C ASP A 84 9.08 2.70 17.60
N ALA A 85 8.33 2.30 16.56
CA ALA A 85 8.17 0.90 16.22
C ALA A 85 9.50 0.24 15.77
N LEU A 86 10.35 0.97 15.06
CA LEU A 86 11.67 0.49 14.63
C LEU A 86 12.62 0.32 15.82
N ILE A 87 12.67 1.31 16.71
CA ILE A 87 13.49 1.25 17.94
C ILE A 87 13.03 0.07 18.79
N LYS A 88 11.72 -0.08 19.01
CA LYS A 88 11.17 -1.21 19.77
C LYS A 88 11.57 -2.56 19.16
N ALA A 89 11.46 -2.71 17.84
CA ALA A 89 11.84 -3.94 17.16
C ALA A 89 13.34 -4.26 17.33
N HIS A 90 14.19 -3.23 17.35
CA HIS A 90 15.62 -3.37 17.59
C HIS A 90 15.93 -3.76 19.04
N ASP A 91 15.29 -3.12 20.03
CA ASP A 91 15.46 -3.43 21.45
C ASP A 91 15.00 -4.86 21.79
N ASP A 92 13.86 -5.29 21.22
CA ASP A 92 13.35 -6.65 21.35
C ASP A 92 14.37 -7.66 20.77
N TYR A 93 14.96 -7.34 19.62
CA TYR A 93 15.98 -8.17 18.97
C TYR A 93 17.27 -8.26 19.78
N ILE A 94 17.82 -7.13 20.26
CA ILE A 94 19.00 -7.12 21.13
C ILE A 94 18.75 -7.97 22.38
N SER A 95 17.59 -7.79 23.02
CA SER A 95 17.20 -8.54 24.21
C SER A 95 17.14 -10.05 23.96
N MET A 96 16.69 -10.46 22.77
CA MET A 96 16.65 -11.87 22.38
C MET A 96 18.07 -12.44 22.14
N VAL A 97 18.93 -11.72 21.41
CA VAL A 97 20.30 -12.16 21.11
C VAL A 97 21.15 -12.26 22.38
N GLN A 98 21.05 -11.28 23.28
CA GLN A 98 21.80 -11.27 24.54
C GLN A 98 21.38 -12.41 25.48
N LYS A 99 20.09 -12.79 25.49
CA LYS A 99 19.60 -13.95 26.27
C LYS A 99 20.09 -15.29 25.70
N GLY A 100 20.27 -15.39 24.38
CA GLY A 100 20.79 -16.60 23.73
C GLY A 100 22.29 -16.82 23.91
N ASN A 101 23.06 -15.75 24.09
CA ASN A 101 24.53 -15.83 24.31
C ASN A 101 24.92 -16.01 25.78
N ALA A 102 23.94 -16.03 26.69
CA ALA A 102 24.14 -16.20 28.13
C ALA A 102 23.87 -17.64 28.63
N ALA A 103 23.71 -18.60 27.71
CA ALA A 103 23.53 -20.03 27.95
C ALA A 103 24.73 -20.81 27.40
#